data_AF-A0A7V2T7B7-F1
#
_entry.id   AF-A0A7V2T7B7-F1
#
_cell.length_a   1.000
_cell.length_b   1.000
_cell.length_c   1.000
_cell.angle_alpha   90.00
_cell.angle_beta   90.00
_cell.angle_gamma   90.00
#
_symmetry.space_group_name_H-M   'P 1'
#
loop_
_entity.id
_entity.type
_entity.pdbx_description
1 polymer ?
#
loop_
_entity_poly.entity_id
_entity_poly.type
_entity_poly.pdbx_seq_one_letter_code
_entity_poly.pdbx_strand_id
1 'polypeptide(L)'
;MSGRPPARLAGVEASFPIHRLDQRVAREAAARLFGGSLPGLERLLAVYDHAGIRTRYCCMPLDWYLEGAGFAERNRLFVEHAERLLADAAGRLLRRLGLGPRDV
;
A
#
# COMPACT_ATOMS: atom_id res chain seq x y z
N MET A 1 42.04 11.56 17.05
CA MET A 1 40.98 10.58 16.74
C MET A 1 39.93 11.28 15.87
N SER A 2 39.98 11.08 14.55
CA SER A 2 38.93 11.61 13.66
C SER A 2 37.79 10.59 13.62
N GLY A 3 36.68 10.92 14.29
CA GLY A 3 35.50 10.06 14.33
C GLY A 3 34.71 10.17 13.04
N ARG A 4 34.28 9.03 12.48
CA ARG A 4 33.39 8.99 11.32
C ARG A 4 32.15 9.87 11.60
N PRO A 5 31.73 10.74 10.67
CA PRO A 5 30.55 11.55 10.90
C PRO A 5 29.31 10.66 11.11
N PRO A 6 28.34 11.12 11.92
CA PRO A 6 27.13 10.35 12.17
C PRO A 6 26.33 10.15 10.89
N ALA A 7 25.62 9.02 10.79
CA ALA A 7 24.73 8.73 9.68
C ALA A 7 23.62 9.79 9.58
N ARG A 8 23.21 10.11 8.35
CA ARG A 8 22.17 11.09 8.04
C ARG A 8 21.25 10.54 6.96
N LEU A 9 19.97 10.95 6.99
CA LEU A 9 19.04 10.67 5.90
C LEU A 9 19.40 11.54 4.68
N ALA A 10 19.87 10.91 3.61
CA ALA A 10 20.19 11.62 2.37
C ALA A 10 18.94 12.02 1.58
N GLY A 11 17.84 11.29 1.75
CA GLY A 11 16.55 11.61 1.16
C GLY A 11 15.49 10.57 1.47
N VAL A 12 14.24 10.91 1.18
CA VAL A 12 13.08 10.03 1.28
C VAL A 12 12.31 10.12 -0.04
N GLU A 13 11.77 8.99 -0.47
CA GLU A 13 10.75 8.96 -1.53
C GLU A 13 9.74 7.85 -1.30
N ALA A 14 8.55 8.00 -1.87
CA ALA A 14 7.48 7.01 -1.80
C ALA A 14 6.87 6.74 -3.18
N SER A 15 6.34 5.53 -3.38
CA SER A 15 5.51 5.18 -4.54
C SER A 15 4.21 4.54 -4.10
N PHE A 16 3.14 4.78 -4.84
CA PHE A 16 1.79 4.34 -4.51
C PHE A 16 1.16 3.56 -5.67
N PRO A 17 0.35 2.53 -5.36
CA PRO A 17 -0.54 1.92 -6.34
C PRO A 17 -1.54 2.91 -6.94
N ILE A 18 -2.11 2.57 -8.10
CA ILE A 18 -2.97 3.50 -8.85
C ILE A 18 -4.45 3.44 -8.47
N HIS A 19 -4.92 2.33 -7.86
CA HIS A 19 -6.34 2.19 -7.55
C HIS A 19 -6.65 2.89 -6.23
N ARG A 20 -7.21 4.09 -6.34
CA ARG A 20 -7.67 4.87 -5.21
C ARG A 20 -8.93 4.23 -4.60
N LEU A 21 -8.93 4.08 -3.27
CA LEU A 21 -10.04 3.54 -2.49
C LEU A 21 -10.40 4.54 -1.37
N ASP A 22 -11.51 5.25 -1.55
CA ASP A 22 -12.01 6.17 -0.53
C ASP A 22 -12.62 5.41 0.65
N GLN A 23 -12.52 5.99 1.85
CA GLN A 23 -12.91 5.32 3.11
C GLN A 23 -14.36 4.84 3.11
N ARG A 24 -15.29 5.64 2.56
CA ARG A 24 -16.70 5.27 2.41
C ARG A 24 -16.88 4.03 1.54
N VAL A 25 -16.17 3.98 0.41
CA VAL A 25 -16.21 2.86 -0.53
C VAL A 25 -15.61 1.60 0.13
N ALA A 26 -14.53 1.75 0.90
CA ALA A 26 -13.94 0.64 1.66
C ALA A 26 -14.91 0.07 2.70
N ARG A 27 -15.65 0.93 3.41
CA ARG A 27 -16.69 0.53 4.36
C ARG A 27 -17.81 -0.26 3.68
N GLU A 28 -18.30 0.24 2.54
CA GLU A 28 -19.34 -0.43 1.74
C GLU A 28 -18.88 -1.80 1.21
N ALA A 29 -17.63 -1.90 0.74
CA ALA A 29 -17.05 -3.17 0.32
C ALA A 29 -16.92 -4.18 1.46
N ALA A 30 -16.48 -3.73 2.64
CA ALA A 30 -16.42 -4.58 3.83
C ALA A 30 -17.81 -5.07 4.25
N ALA A 31 -18.82 -4.20 4.22
CA ALA A 31 -20.20 -4.59 4.49
C ALA A 31 -20.68 -5.68 3.51
N ARG A 32 -20.35 -5.57 2.22
CA ARG A 32 -20.67 -6.59 1.20
C ARG A 32 -19.94 -7.91 1.44
N LEU A 33 -18.66 -7.87 1.79
CA LEU A 33 -17.83 -9.07 2.01
C LEU A 33 -18.25 -9.87 3.25
N PHE A 34 -18.65 -9.18 4.31
CA PHE A 34 -18.87 -9.79 5.63
C PHE A 34 -20.34 -9.83 6.08
N GLY A 35 -21.26 -9.22 5.33
CA GLY A 35 -22.65 -8.97 5.71
C GLY A 35 -23.47 -10.19 6.11
N GLY A 36 -23.08 -11.39 5.69
CA GLY A 36 -23.77 -12.64 6.02
C GLY A 36 -23.00 -13.58 6.97
N SER A 37 -21.78 -13.23 7.38
CA SER A 37 -20.86 -14.17 8.03
C SER A 37 -20.26 -13.67 9.35
N LEU A 38 -20.34 -12.37 9.64
CA LEU A 38 -19.68 -11.79 10.79
C LEU A 38 -20.67 -11.21 11.81
N PRO A 39 -20.89 -11.87 12.97
CA PRO A 39 -21.70 -11.32 14.05
C PRO A 39 -21.16 -9.98 14.55
N GLY A 40 -22.04 -8.99 14.70
CA GLY A 40 -21.65 -7.65 15.18
C GLY A 40 -20.89 -6.80 14.15
N LEU A 41 -21.03 -7.12 12.85
CA LEU A 41 -20.37 -6.39 11.76
C LEU A 41 -20.57 -4.87 11.83
N GLU A 42 -21.77 -4.37 12.13
CA GLU A 42 -22.03 -2.92 12.20
C GLU A 42 -21.11 -2.18 13.18
N ARG A 43 -20.84 -2.80 14.34
CA ARG A 43 -19.90 -2.23 15.32
C ARG A 43 -18.48 -2.18 14.77
N LEU A 44 -18.08 -3.18 13.99
CA LEU A 44 -16.76 -3.22 13.36
C LEU A 44 -16.66 -2.22 12.20
N LEU A 45 -17.73 -2.03 11.43
CA LEU A 45 -17.77 -1.07 10.34
C LEU A 45 -17.59 0.38 10.82
N ALA A 46 -17.95 0.70 12.08
CA ALA A 46 -17.68 2.00 12.68
C ALA A 46 -16.17 2.35 12.73
N VAL A 47 -15.27 1.36 12.65
CA VAL A 47 -13.82 1.63 12.58
C VAL A 47 -13.46 2.48 11.36
N TYR A 48 -14.21 2.34 10.25
CA TYR A 48 -13.98 3.13 9.06
C TYR A 48 -14.31 4.62 9.28
N ASP A 49 -15.21 4.95 10.21
CA ASP A 49 -15.58 6.34 10.46
C ASP A 49 -14.57 7.05 11.40
N HIS A 50 -13.81 6.28 12.18
CA HIS A 50 -12.90 6.81 13.21
C HIS A 50 -11.40 6.55 12.95
N ALA A 51 -11.03 5.85 11.88
CA ALA A 51 -9.63 5.51 11.60
C ALA A 51 -8.74 6.69 11.16
N GLY A 52 -9.29 7.90 10.97
CA GLY A 52 -8.54 9.05 10.45
C GLY A 52 -8.07 8.89 9.00
N ILE A 53 -8.63 7.93 8.26
CA ILE A 53 -8.26 7.62 6.88
C ILE A 53 -9.31 8.17 5.95
N ARG A 54 -8.89 9.05 5.02
CA ARG A 54 -9.75 9.54 3.93
C ARG A 54 -9.71 8.61 2.72
N THR A 55 -8.52 8.14 2.37
CA THR A 55 -8.25 7.41 1.13
C THR A 55 -7.09 6.44 1.35
N ARG A 56 -7.17 5.27 0.70
CA ARG A 56 -6.09 4.30 0.55
C ARG A 56 -5.83 4.03 -0.93
N TYR A 57 -4.76 3.30 -1.21
CA TYR A 57 -4.41 2.86 -2.56
C TYR A 57 -4.21 1.35 -2.56
N CYS A 58 -4.79 0.68 -3.56
CA CYS A 58 -4.74 -0.76 -3.75
C CYS A 58 -4.01 -1.11 -5.06
N CYS A 59 -3.34 -2.26 -5.07
CA CYS A 59 -2.62 -2.74 -6.25
C CYS A 59 -3.55 -3.23 -7.37
N MET A 60 -4.72 -3.76 -6.99
CA MET A 60 -5.77 -4.21 -7.90
C MET A 60 -7.03 -3.35 -7.74
N PRO A 61 -7.91 -3.30 -8.76
CA PRO A 61 -9.22 -2.69 -8.61
C PRO A 61 -10.03 -3.38 -7.50
N LEU A 62 -10.94 -2.65 -6.86
CA LEU A 62 -11.72 -3.14 -5.73
C LEU A 62 -12.48 -4.43 -6.05
N ASP A 63 -13.07 -4.52 -7.24
CA ASP A 63 -13.88 -5.67 -7.67
C ASP A 63 -13.08 -6.97 -7.67
N TRP A 64 -11.78 -6.91 -8.00
CA TRP A 64 -10.89 -8.07 -7.94
C TRP A 64 -10.81 -8.70 -6.55
N TYR A 65 -10.87 -7.89 -5.49
CA TYR A 65 -10.88 -8.40 -4.11
C TYR A 65 -12.23 -9.01 -3.73
N LEU A 66 -13.32 -8.59 -4.38
CA LEU A 66 -14.67 -9.10 -4.15
C LEU A 66 -14.90 -10.45 -4.85
N GLU A 67 -14.14 -10.74 -5.91
CA GLU A 67 -14.24 -11.98 -6.68
C GLU A 67 -13.57 -13.20 -6.03
N GLY A 68 -12.80 -13.01 -4.94
CA GLY A 68 -12.26 -14.12 -4.16
C GLY A 68 -11.09 -14.86 -4.81
N ALA A 69 -10.05 -14.13 -5.24
CA ALA A 69 -8.84 -14.71 -5.81
C ALA A 69 -8.16 -15.77 -4.90
N GLY A 70 -7.51 -16.76 -5.51
CA GLY A 70 -6.74 -17.78 -4.78
C GLY A 70 -5.42 -17.27 -4.19
N PHE A 71 -4.81 -18.05 -3.30
CA PHE A 71 -3.54 -17.67 -2.66
C PHE A 71 -2.39 -17.49 -3.67
N ALA A 72 -2.25 -18.41 -4.62
CA ALA A 72 -1.19 -18.36 -5.63
C ALA A 72 -1.23 -17.06 -6.44
N GLU A 73 -2.42 -16.65 -6.88
CA GLU A 73 -2.60 -15.41 -7.65
C GLU A 73 -2.36 -14.15 -6.80
N ARG A 74 -2.86 -14.13 -5.56
CA ARG A 74 -2.54 -13.06 -4.60
C ARG A 74 -1.04 -12.89 -4.41
N ASN A 75 -0.31 -13.99 -4.27
CA ASN A 75 1.14 -13.98 -4.07
C ASN A 75 1.88 -13.48 -5.32
N ARG A 76 1.48 -13.94 -6.51
CA ARG A 76 2.05 -13.48 -7.78
C ARG A 76 1.92 -11.96 -7.93
N LEU A 77 0.72 -11.43 -7.71
CA LEU A 77 0.45 -9.99 -7.78
C LEU A 77 1.18 -9.20 -6.69
N PHE A 78 1.32 -9.76 -5.49
CA PHE A 78 2.12 -9.13 -4.43
C PHE A 78 3.57 -8.92 -4.88
N VAL A 79 4.23 -9.96 -5.39
CA VAL A 79 5.62 -9.88 -5.87
C VAL A 79 5.74 -8.85 -7.00
N GLU A 80 4.87 -8.97 -8.01
CA GLU A 80 4.84 -8.07 -9.18
C GLU A 80 4.72 -6.60 -8.78
N HIS A 81 3.75 -6.26 -7.92
CA HIS A 81 3.51 -4.88 -7.55
C HIS A 81 4.53 -4.36 -6.54
N ALA A 82 5.01 -5.17 -5.60
CA ALA A 82 6.03 -4.77 -4.64
C ALA A 82 7.34 -4.41 -5.34
N GLU A 83 7.80 -5.26 -6.26
CA GLU A 83 9.01 -5.01 -7.05
C GLU A 83 8.88 -3.70 -7.84
N ARG A 84 7.76 -3.52 -8.56
CA ARG A 84 7.52 -2.30 -9.35
C ARG A 84 7.53 -1.04 -8.49
N LEU A 85 6.84 -1.03 -7.36
CA LEU A 85 6.72 0.14 -6.48
C LEU A 85 8.05 0.48 -5.81
N LEU A 86 8.81 -0.53 -5.38
CA LEU A 86 10.14 -0.35 -4.79
C LEU A 86 11.14 0.19 -5.82
N ALA A 87 11.17 -0.41 -7.01
CA ALA A 87 12.05 0.04 -8.10
C ALA A 87 11.74 1.49 -8.52
N ASP A 88 10.46 1.86 -8.57
CA ASP A 88 10.03 3.21 -8.88
C ASP A 88 10.44 4.22 -7.80
N ALA A 89 10.15 3.94 -6.52
CA ALA A 89 10.53 4.81 -5.41
C ALA A 89 12.06 4.99 -5.30
N ALA A 90 12.81 3.89 -5.36
CA ALA A 90 14.27 3.90 -5.31
C ALA A 90 14.87 4.62 -6.54
N GLY A 91 14.36 4.32 -7.74
CA GLY A 91 14.81 4.96 -8.97
C GLY A 91 14.54 6.48 -8.98
N ARG A 92 13.38 6.92 -8.48
CA ARG A 92 13.10 8.35 -8.29
C ARG A 92 14.04 8.99 -7.28
N LEU A 93 14.29 8.34 -6.15
CA LEU A 93 15.20 8.85 -5.13
C LEU A 93 16.62 9.03 -5.66
N LEU A 94 17.17 7.98 -6.30
CA LEU A 94 18.53 8.00 -6.84
C LEU A 94 18.68 9.09 -7.90
N ARG A 95 17.74 9.18 -8.85
CA ARG A 95 17.74 10.26 -9.85
C ARG A 95 17.69 11.66 -9.21
N ARG A 96 16.85 11.84 -8.18
CA ARG A 96 16.72 13.12 -7.46
C ARG A 96 18.01 13.50 -6.72
N LEU A 97 18.78 12.51 -6.24
CA LEU A 97 20.06 12.71 -5.56
C LEU A 97 21.25 12.75 -6.52
N GLY A 98 21.04 12.54 -7.82
CA GLY A 98 22.12 12.43 -8.80
C GLY A 98 23.00 11.18 -8.62
N LEU A 99 22.45 10.13 -8.00
CA LEU A 99 23.12 8.85 -7.74
C LEU A 99 22.69 7.78 -8.74
N GLY A 100 23.55 6.78 -8.92
CA GLY A 100 23.27 5.55 -9.64
C GLY A 100 23.24 4.31 -8.74
N PRO A 101 22.87 3.14 -9.28
CA PRO A 101 22.80 1.90 -8.50
C PRO A 101 24.12 1.44 -7.87
N ARG A 102 25.26 1.92 -8.38
CA ARG A 102 26.60 1.57 -7.85
C ARG A 102 27.01 2.40 -6.62
N ASP A 103 26.20 3.38 -6.23
CA ASP A 103 26.46 4.25 -5.08
C ASP A 103 25.81 3.74 -3.78
N VAL A 104 25.17 2.56 -3.82
CA VAL A 104 24.43 1.93 -2.70
C VAL A 104 25.00 0.56 -2.36
#